data_AF-A0A6J4S7H3-F1
#
_entry.id   AF-A0A6J4S7H3-F1
#
_cell.length_a   1.000
_cell.length_b   1.000
_cell.length_c   1.000
_cell.angle_alpha   90.00
_cell.angle_beta   90.00
_cell.angle_gamma   90.00
#
_symmetry.space_group_name_H-M   'P 1'
#
loop_
_entity.id
_entity.type
_entity.pdbx_description
1 polymer ?
#
loop_
_entity_poly.entity_id
_entity_poly.type
_entity_poly.pdbx_seq_one_letter_code
_entity_poly.pdbx_strand_id
1 'polypeptide(L)'
;MERRSSTLSSRGRPRGVDAYRPGPGSIRWSTAPASVTAHVDAEQAVSFWMDQRVLLRRLRVHFLLLPLSEVAVLSDDRDPLPGTPREHWLVWQSLTKSAVTTRVPTDAGVLAGRLGLGRGAQGAAARAMLGELMAAIWQLRSV
;
A
#
# COMPACT_ATOMS: atom_id res chain seq x y z
N MET A 1 -19.87 -29.07 -45.99
CA MET A 1 -20.19 -27.73 -45.46
C MET A 1 -20.49 -27.89 -43.98
N GLU A 2 -19.42 -28.01 -43.17
CA GLU A 2 -19.50 -28.37 -41.75
C GLU A 2 -19.42 -27.12 -40.86
N ARG A 3 -20.34 -27.04 -39.88
CA ARG A 3 -20.31 -26.07 -38.80
C ARG A 3 -19.19 -26.44 -37.83
N ARG A 4 -18.24 -25.53 -37.61
CA ARG A 4 -17.36 -25.58 -36.43
C ARG A 4 -17.63 -24.37 -35.55
N SER A 5 -18.45 -24.60 -34.53
CA SER A 5 -18.44 -23.82 -33.30
C SER A 5 -17.13 -24.11 -32.56
N SER A 6 -16.39 -23.07 -32.18
CA SER A 6 -15.31 -23.19 -31.21
C SER A 6 -15.32 -21.96 -30.32
N THR A 7 -16.02 -22.14 -29.20
CA THR A 7 -16.02 -21.35 -27.98
C THR A 7 -14.60 -21.23 -27.43
N LEU A 8 -14.01 -20.04 -27.53
CA LEU A 8 -12.74 -19.73 -26.85
C LEU A 8 -13.02 -19.24 -25.43
N SER A 9 -12.93 -20.23 -24.53
CA SER A 9 -12.55 -20.19 -23.13
C SER A 9 -12.31 -18.82 -22.49
N SER A 10 -13.23 -18.50 -21.59
CA SER A 10 -13.03 -17.59 -20.47
C SER A 10 -12.01 -18.12 -19.46
N ARG A 11 -11.36 -17.20 -18.74
CA ARG A 11 -10.80 -17.33 -17.38
C ARG A 11 -9.45 -18.05 -17.23
N GLY A 12 -8.38 -17.26 -17.36
CA GLY A 12 -7.18 -17.41 -16.53
C GLY A 12 -7.16 -16.32 -15.47
N ARG A 13 -7.79 -16.51 -14.31
CA ARG A 13 -7.45 -15.73 -13.10
C ARG A 13 -6.23 -16.38 -12.48
N PRO A 14 -5.13 -15.66 -12.20
CA PRO A 14 -4.02 -16.24 -11.47
C PRO A 14 -4.48 -16.72 -10.09
N ARG A 15 -4.05 -17.93 -9.77
CA ARG A 15 -4.32 -18.68 -8.54
C ARG A 15 -3.62 -18.02 -7.34
N GLY A 16 -4.36 -17.93 -6.24
CA GLY A 16 -3.83 -18.13 -4.88
C GLY A 16 -2.86 -17.09 -4.36
N VAL A 17 -3.33 -15.89 -4.05
CA VAL A 17 -2.71 -15.11 -2.98
C VAL A 17 -3.21 -15.76 -1.69
N ASP A 18 -2.36 -16.52 -1.01
CA ASP A 18 -2.68 -17.06 0.30
C ASP A 18 -3.14 -15.92 1.19
N ALA A 19 -4.43 -15.93 1.53
CA ALA A 19 -4.99 -14.95 2.42
C ALA A 19 -4.42 -15.21 3.82
N TYR A 20 -3.32 -14.53 4.14
CA TYR A 20 -2.78 -14.44 5.49
C TYR A 20 -3.94 -14.24 6.47
N ARG A 21 -4.11 -15.19 7.38
CA ARG A 21 -5.27 -15.29 8.27
C ARG A 21 -4.80 -15.16 9.70
N PRO A 22 -4.86 -13.96 10.28
CA PRO A 22 -4.14 -13.74 11.52
C PRO A 22 -5.07 -13.82 12.74
N GLY A 23 -4.50 -13.98 13.95
CA GLY A 23 -5.23 -14.22 15.20
C GLY A 23 -6.09 -13.05 15.70
N PRO A 24 -6.84 -13.19 16.81
CA PRO A 24 -7.62 -12.08 17.36
C PRO A 24 -6.71 -10.87 17.68
N GLY A 25 -7.00 -9.71 17.10
CA GLY A 25 -6.23 -8.46 17.25
C GLY A 25 -5.21 -8.19 16.14
N SER A 26 -4.97 -9.17 15.28
CA SER A 26 -4.00 -9.07 14.20
C SER A 26 -4.47 -8.26 13.00
N ILE A 27 -3.50 -7.73 12.26
CA ILE A 27 -3.73 -6.99 11.03
C ILE A 27 -3.74 -7.97 9.86
N ARG A 28 -4.82 -7.99 9.10
CA ARG A 28 -4.91 -8.76 7.86
C ARG A 28 -4.65 -7.85 6.67
N TRP A 29 -3.99 -8.41 5.67
CA TRP A 29 -3.61 -7.72 4.45
C TRP A 29 -4.40 -8.26 3.26
N SER A 30 -4.70 -7.40 2.28
CA SER A 30 -5.23 -7.82 0.99
C SER A 30 -4.20 -8.51 0.10
N THR A 31 -2.94 -8.18 0.35
CA THR A 31 -1.77 -8.53 -0.44
C THR A 31 -0.71 -9.01 0.54
N ALA A 32 -0.02 -10.12 0.24
CA ALA A 32 1.01 -10.62 1.14
C ALA A 32 2.08 -9.55 1.41
N PRO A 33 2.56 -9.36 2.65
CA PRO A 33 3.57 -8.36 2.97
C PRO A 33 4.81 -8.46 2.07
N ALA A 34 5.30 -9.69 1.82
CA ALA A 34 6.42 -9.95 0.92
C ALA A 34 6.19 -9.47 -0.53
N SER A 35 4.94 -9.52 -1.01
CA SER A 35 4.61 -8.97 -2.33
C SER A 35 4.63 -7.45 -2.33
N VAL A 36 4.14 -6.81 -1.26
CA VAL A 36 4.20 -5.34 -1.12
C VAL A 36 5.65 -4.87 -1.08
N THR A 37 6.49 -5.52 -0.28
CA THR A 37 7.91 -5.17 -0.19
C THR A 37 8.66 -5.41 -1.49
N ALA A 38 8.36 -6.48 -2.22
CA ALA A 38 8.94 -6.74 -3.55
C ALA A 38 8.60 -5.64 -4.57
N HIS A 39 7.37 -5.10 -4.57
CA HIS A 39 7.04 -3.94 -5.44
C HIS A 39 7.82 -2.70 -5.02
N VAL A 40 7.96 -2.45 -3.71
CA VAL A 40 8.73 -1.30 -3.20
C VAL A 40 10.22 -1.40 -3.57
N ASP A 41 10.79 -2.60 -3.52
CA ASP A 41 12.19 -2.85 -3.91
C ASP A 41 12.41 -2.70 -5.41
N ALA A 42 11.45 -3.17 -6.21
CA ALA A 42 11.45 -3.01 -7.66
C ALA A 42 11.12 -1.57 -8.12
N GLU A 43 10.99 -0.61 -7.20
CA GLU A 43 10.55 0.77 -7.47
C GLU A 43 9.22 0.85 -8.26
N GLN A 44 8.26 0.00 -7.90
CA GLN A 44 6.95 -0.08 -8.55
C GLN A 44 5.83 0.40 -7.63
N ALA A 45 4.84 1.08 -8.22
CA ALA A 45 3.61 1.42 -7.51
C ALA A 45 2.88 0.18 -6.97
N VAL A 46 2.35 0.28 -5.75
CA VAL A 46 1.55 -0.78 -5.13
C VAL A 46 0.38 -0.22 -4.35
N SER A 47 -0.80 -0.81 -4.57
CA SER A 47 -2.02 -0.51 -3.81
C SER A 47 -2.55 -1.77 -3.14
N PHE A 48 -3.00 -1.62 -1.90
CA PHE A 48 -3.49 -2.73 -1.08
C PHE A 48 -4.38 -2.18 0.03
N TRP A 49 -5.02 -3.05 0.80
CA TRP A 49 -5.71 -2.66 2.02
C TRP A 49 -5.27 -3.53 3.19
N MET A 50 -5.35 -2.94 4.38
CA MET A 50 -5.15 -3.63 5.66
C MET A 50 -6.45 -3.53 6.46
N ASP A 51 -6.84 -4.61 7.12
CA ASP A 51 -7.97 -4.64 8.04
C ASP A 51 -7.56 -5.09 9.44
N GLN A 52 -8.11 -4.41 10.45
CA GLN A 52 -7.94 -4.76 11.85
C GLN A 52 -9.28 -4.62 12.57
N ARG A 53 -9.53 -5.53 13.51
CA ARG A 53 -10.69 -5.41 14.40
C ARG A 53 -10.43 -4.33 15.44
N VAL A 54 -11.29 -3.32 15.50
CA VAL A 54 -11.25 -2.23 16.48
C VAL A 54 -12.55 -2.27 17.27
N LEU A 55 -12.47 -2.63 18.54
CA LEU A 55 -13.65 -2.90 19.39
C LEU A 55 -14.58 -3.94 18.71
N LEU A 56 -15.81 -3.54 18.38
CA LEU A 56 -16.83 -4.37 17.74
C LEU A 56 -16.89 -4.23 16.21
N ARG A 57 -16.06 -3.37 15.59
CA ARG A 57 -16.10 -3.10 14.15
C ARG A 57 -14.77 -3.46 13.48
N ARG A 58 -14.80 -3.72 12.18
CA ARG A 58 -13.57 -3.81 11.36
C ARG A 58 -13.23 -2.45 10.80
N LEU A 59 -12.01 -2.01 10.99
CA LEU A 59 -11.44 -0.87 10.28
C LEU A 59 -10.67 -1.42 9.08
N ARG A 60 -10.96 -0.90 7.89
CA ARG A 60 -10.18 -1.14 6.68
C ARG A 60 -9.54 0.17 6.25
N VAL A 61 -8.23 0.14 6.00
CA VAL A 61 -7.49 1.26 5.43
C VAL A 61 -6.87 0.81 4.12
N HIS A 62 -7.17 1.53 3.04
CA HIS A 62 -6.50 1.35 1.77
C HIS A 62 -5.23 2.20 1.77
N PHE A 63 -4.14 1.63 1.29
CA PHE A 63 -2.85 2.26 1.12
C PHE A 63 -2.46 2.27 -0.36
N LEU A 64 -1.79 3.35 -0.76
CA LEU A 64 -1.12 3.48 -2.04
C LEU A 64 0.30 3.97 -1.77
N LEU A 65 1.27 3.23 -2.30
CA LEU A 65 2.67 3.61 -2.39
C LEU A 65 2.98 3.83 -3.87
N LEU A 66 3.39 5.03 -4.23
CA LEU A 66 3.69 5.41 -5.62
C LEU A 66 5.08 6.06 -5.65
N PRO A 67 6.07 5.49 -6.34
CA PRO A 67 7.37 6.13 -6.50
C PRO A 67 7.20 7.39 -7.36
N LEU A 68 7.82 8.50 -6.97
CA LEU A 68 7.69 9.75 -7.72
C LEU A 68 8.46 9.73 -9.05
N SER A 69 9.39 8.79 -9.22
CA SER A 69 10.05 8.52 -10.50
C SER A 69 9.08 8.09 -11.60
N GLU A 70 7.96 7.46 -11.25
CA GLU A 70 6.91 7.02 -12.20
C GLU A 70 5.84 8.09 -12.45
N VAL A 71 5.86 9.21 -11.72
CA VAL A 71 4.85 10.26 -11.87
C VAL A 71 5.22 11.20 -13.01
N ALA A 72 4.62 10.96 -14.17
CA ALA A 72 4.71 11.87 -15.31
C ALA A 72 3.94 13.17 -15.03
N VAL A 73 4.58 14.31 -15.29
CA VAL A 73 3.93 15.62 -15.29
C VAL A 73 3.58 15.96 -16.72
N LEU A 74 2.33 16.35 -16.99
CA LEU A 74 1.86 16.71 -18.33
C LEU A 74 2.52 17.98 -18.90
N SER A 75 3.47 18.59 -18.18
CA SER A 75 4.31 19.69 -18.63
C SER A 75 5.77 19.28 -18.40
N ASP A 76 6.55 19.22 -19.48
CA ASP A 76 7.85 18.54 -19.55
C ASP A 76 8.94 19.06 -18.59
N ASP A 77 8.78 20.26 -18.02
CA ASP A 77 9.86 20.96 -17.29
C ASP A 77 9.65 21.05 -15.76
N ARG A 78 8.78 20.22 -15.17
CA ARG A 78 8.48 20.32 -13.73
C ARG A 78 8.63 19.01 -12.97
N ASP A 79 9.15 19.13 -11.76
CA ASP A 79 9.09 18.06 -10.76
C ASP A 79 7.62 17.67 -10.51
N PRO A 80 7.31 16.39 -10.29
CA PRO A 80 5.95 15.92 -10.01
C PRO A 80 5.32 16.63 -8.82
N LEU A 81 6.15 16.99 -7.84
CA LEU A 81 5.77 17.82 -6.70
C LEU A 81 6.90 18.82 -6.43
N PRO A 82 6.67 20.14 -6.55
CA PRO A 82 7.70 21.14 -6.33
C PRO A 82 8.41 20.97 -4.98
N GLY A 83 9.74 20.95 -5.01
CA GLY A 83 10.56 20.81 -3.81
C GLY A 83 10.60 19.40 -3.20
N THR A 84 10.03 18.39 -3.88
CA THR A 84 10.16 16.98 -3.47
C THR A 84 11.10 16.24 -4.45
N PRO A 85 12.15 15.59 -3.95
CA PRO A 85 13.05 14.80 -4.79
C PRO A 85 12.34 13.62 -5.50
N ARG A 86 12.79 13.24 -6.70
CA ARG A 86 12.19 12.14 -7.48
C ARG A 86 12.37 10.77 -6.84
N GLU A 87 13.39 10.58 -6.01
CA GLU A 87 13.60 9.35 -5.25
C GLU A 87 12.62 9.16 -4.07
N HIS A 88 11.75 10.14 -3.82
CA HIS A 88 10.69 10.00 -2.82
C HIS A 88 9.52 9.18 -3.35
N TRP A 89 8.70 8.74 -2.41
CA TRP A 89 7.45 8.05 -2.65
C TRP A 89 6.30 8.93 -2.16
N LEU A 90 5.18 8.89 -2.88
CA LEU A 90 3.89 9.33 -2.40
C LEU A 90 3.24 8.19 -1.60
N VAL A 91 3.01 8.43 -0.31
CA VAL A 91 2.27 7.51 0.55
C VAL A 91 0.89 8.10 0.81
N TRP A 92 -0.15 7.44 0.31
CA TRP A 92 -1.55 7.83 0.52
C TRP A 92 -2.31 6.78 1.33
N GLN A 93 -3.31 7.23 2.10
CA GLN A 93 -4.19 6.31 2.80
C GLN A 93 -5.64 6.82 2.91
N SER A 94 -6.60 5.89 2.96
CA SER A 94 -8.02 6.21 2.82
C SER A 94 -8.73 6.78 4.05
N LEU A 95 -8.21 6.59 5.26
CA LEU A 95 -8.87 7.01 6.50
C LEU A 95 -8.99 8.54 6.61
N THR A 96 -7.95 9.27 6.23
CA THR A 96 -7.95 10.75 6.22
C THR A 96 -7.93 11.30 4.80
N LYS A 97 -7.84 10.42 3.79
CA LYS A 97 -7.69 10.76 2.37
C LYS A 97 -6.47 11.65 2.09
N SER A 98 -5.47 11.62 2.96
CA SER A 98 -4.24 12.41 2.84
C SER A 98 -3.12 11.60 2.20
N ALA A 99 -2.24 12.30 1.48
CA ALA A 99 -0.98 11.79 1.00
C ALA A 99 0.19 12.60 1.56
N VAL A 100 1.34 11.95 1.73
CA VAL A 100 2.59 12.58 2.15
C VAL A 100 3.71 12.05 1.27
N THR A 101 4.58 12.95 0.82
CA THR A 101 5.84 12.56 0.16
C THR A 101 6.93 12.29 1.19
N THR A 102 7.64 11.19 1.04
CA THR A 102 8.71 10.79 1.95
C THR A 102 9.62 9.76 1.28
N ARG A 103 10.83 9.58 1.84
CA ARG A 103 11.62 8.38 1.55
C ARG A 103 10.90 7.16 2.10
N VAL A 104 11.10 6.02 1.45
CA VAL A 104 10.62 4.71 1.91
C VAL A 104 11.83 3.78 1.95
N PRO A 105 12.10 3.09 3.08
CA PRO A 105 11.35 3.14 4.34
C PRO A 105 11.51 4.47 5.10
N THR A 106 10.61 4.74 6.05
CA THR A 106 10.64 5.93 6.94
C THR A 106 10.14 5.57 8.34
N ASP A 107 10.37 6.47 9.30
CA ASP A 107 9.73 6.41 10.61
C ASP A 107 8.18 6.49 10.47
N ALA A 108 7.50 5.46 10.97
CA ALA A 108 6.05 5.34 10.87
C ALA A 108 5.30 6.36 11.76
N GLY A 109 5.88 6.77 12.89
CA GLY A 109 5.28 7.74 13.80
C GLY A 109 5.25 9.14 13.20
N VAL A 110 6.37 9.57 12.61
CA VAL A 110 6.48 10.84 11.88
C VAL A 110 5.53 10.84 10.69
N LEU A 111 5.51 9.76 9.91
CA LEU A 111 4.61 9.64 8.75
C LEU A 111 3.14 9.66 9.17
N ALA A 112 2.77 8.95 10.24
CA ALA A 112 1.41 8.97 10.78
C ALA A 112 0.96 10.38 11.19
N GLY A 113 1.86 11.15 11.81
CA GLY A 113 1.60 12.54 12.17
C GLY A 113 1.30 13.41 10.95
N ARG A 114 2.13 13.28 9.90
CA ARG A 114 1.95 14.03 8.63
C ARG A 114 0.69 13.61 7.87
N LEU A 115 0.32 12.34 7.91
CA LEU A 115 -0.93 11.82 7.33
C LEU A 115 -2.19 12.22 8.11
N GLY A 116 -2.04 12.93 9.23
CA GLY A 116 -3.16 13.37 10.06
C GLY A 116 -3.89 12.22 10.77
N LEU A 117 -3.22 11.07 10.98
CA LEU A 117 -3.81 9.98 11.76
C LEU A 117 -4.04 10.48 13.18
N GLY A 118 -5.30 10.74 13.56
CA GLY A 118 -5.68 11.43 14.78
C GLY A 118 -5.62 10.58 16.05
N ARG A 119 -5.97 11.16 17.20
CA ARG A 119 -6.07 10.43 18.48
C ARG A 119 -7.43 9.72 18.54
N GLY A 120 -7.45 8.46 18.99
CA GLY A 120 -8.67 7.62 19.04
C GLY A 120 -8.43 6.20 18.52
N ALA A 121 -9.38 5.29 18.76
CA ALA A 121 -9.20 3.86 18.48
C ALA A 121 -8.91 3.55 17.00
N GLN A 122 -9.58 4.23 16.07
CA GLN A 122 -9.33 4.07 14.64
C GLN A 122 -7.96 4.62 14.22
N GLY A 123 -7.58 5.79 14.74
CA GLY A 123 -6.27 6.38 14.49
C GLY A 123 -5.14 5.54 15.09
N ALA A 124 -5.33 4.92 16.25
CA ALA A 124 -4.38 4.00 16.85
C ALA A 124 -4.20 2.73 15.99
N ALA A 125 -5.30 2.14 15.51
CA ALA A 125 -5.25 0.99 14.61
C ALA A 125 -4.57 1.32 13.28
N ALA A 126 -4.89 2.46 12.66
CA ALA A 126 -4.24 2.90 11.42
C ALA A 126 -2.73 3.15 11.62
N ARG A 127 -2.31 3.67 12.78
CA ARG A 127 -0.88 3.80 13.13
C ARG A 127 -0.21 2.44 13.27
N ALA A 128 -0.85 1.47 13.90
CA ALA A 128 -0.34 0.10 14.00
C ALA A 128 -0.17 -0.53 12.60
N MET A 129 -1.16 -0.36 11.72
CA MET A 129 -1.07 -0.80 10.32
C MET A 129 0.12 -0.16 9.59
N LEU A 130 0.30 1.14 9.73
CA LEU A 130 1.41 1.86 9.11
C LEU A 130 2.76 1.43 9.69
N GLY A 131 2.82 1.16 10.99
CA GLY A 131 4.00 0.61 11.67
C GLY A 131 4.39 -0.75 11.12
N GLU A 132 3.42 -1.66 10.99
CA GLU A 132 3.64 -2.98 10.39
C GLU A 132 4.13 -2.88 8.94
N LEU A 133 3.56 -1.95 8.16
CA LEU A 133 3.98 -1.69 6.78
C LEU A 133 5.44 -1.23 6.70
N MET A 134 5.80 -0.20 7.47
CA MET A 134 7.17 0.32 7.43
C MET A 134 8.17 -0.70 7.99
N ALA A 135 7.81 -1.48 9.01
CA ALA A 135 8.64 -2.55 9.53
C ALA A 135 8.91 -3.64 8.48
N ALA A 136 7.88 -4.07 7.73
CA ALA A 136 8.05 -5.03 6.65
C ALA A 136 9.00 -4.52 5.55
N ILE A 137 8.89 -3.23 5.18
CA ILE A 137 9.77 -2.62 4.19
C ILE A 137 11.21 -2.49 4.71
N TRP A 138 11.38 -2.11 5.99
CA TRP A 138 12.69 -2.02 6.64
C TRP A 138 13.43 -3.36 6.66
N GLN A 139 12.72 -4.45 6.96
CA GLN A 139 13.31 -5.79 7.02
C GLN A 139 13.91 -6.24 5.69
N LEU A 140 13.29 -5.88 4.55
CA LEU A 140 13.82 -6.24 3.24
C LEU A 140 15.15 -5.54 2.94
N ARG A 141 15.31 -4.27 3.31
CA ARG A 141 16.50 -3.46 2.98
C ARG A 141 17.68 -3.64 3.95
N SER A 142 17.48 -4.39 5.02
CA SER A 142 18.52 -4.70 6.01
C SER A 142 19.24 -6.03 5.73
N VAL A 143 18.81 -6.74 4.67
CA VAL A 143 19.41 -7.96 4.13
C VAL A 143 20.28 -7.59 2.94
#